data_AF-A0A2E7KS64-F1
#
_entry.id   AF-A0A2E7KS64-F1
#
_cell.length_a   1.000
_cell.length_b   1.000
_cell.length_c   1.000
_cell.angle_alpha   90.00
_cell.angle_beta   90.00
_cell.angle_gamma   90.00
#
_symmetry.space_group_name_H-M   'P 1'
#
loop_
_entity.id
_entity.type
_entity.pdbx_description
1 polymer ?
#
loop_
_entity_poly.entity_id
_entity_poly.type
_entity_poly.pdbx_seq_one_letter_code
_entity_poly.pdbx_strand_id
1 'polypeptide(L)'
;SFTLPALPAGRHALVVNATDSSGNTGTHSMLFVVEPPFGGFFEITEVVKLGTGGPGEPGALDITLENAGQGETIFRLCYLEECTSEFIAVQATPDGPGNMTHRLSVSEWAAGEVIVRIEFTDNTSEEFFTELTISSEMTPLMWILLILPIAIGFIALLRLKKEREYGEA
;
A
#
# COMPACT_ATOMS: atom_id res chain seq x y z
N SER A 1 22.44 -11.56 42.11
CA SER A 1 21.61 -11.04 41.00
C SER A 1 20.17 -11.43 41.25
N PHE A 2 19.22 -10.60 40.82
CA PHE A 2 17.79 -10.90 40.86
C PHE A 2 17.30 -10.89 39.41
N THR A 3 16.57 -11.91 39.01
CA THR A 3 16.02 -12.03 37.65
C THR A 3 14.52 -11.77 37.74
N LEU A 4 14.05 -10.79 36.98
CA LEU A 4 12.62 -10.52 36.85
C LEU A 4 11.96 -11.63 36.01
N PRO A 5 10.69 -11.96 36.27
CA PRO A 5 9.93 -12.81 35.36
C PRO A 5 9.80 -12.15 33.99
N ALA A 6 9.55 -12.96 32.95
CA ALA A 6 9.24 -12.43 31.62
C ALA A 6 8.02 -11.52 31.71
N LEU A 7 8.14 -10.32 31.13
CA LEU A 7 7.07 -9.35 31.09
C LEU A 7 6.36 -9.43 29.74
N PRO A 8 5.01 -9.37 29.70
CA PRO A 8 4.30 -9.25 28.44
C PRO A 8 4.64 -7.91 27.77
N ALA A 9 4.46 -7.83 26.46
CA ALA A 9 4.59 -6.57 25.74
C ALA A 9 3.65 -5.50 26.32
N GLY A 10 4.06 -4.23 26.25
CA GLY A 10 3.29 -3.09 26.71
C GLY A 10 3.93 -2.31 27.85
N ARG A 11 3.12 -1.48 28.52
CA ARG A 11 3.56 -0.52 29.53
C ARG A 11 3.65 -1.15 30.92
N HIS A 12 4.77 -0.94 31.58
CA HIS A 12 5.05 -1.44 32.93
C HIS A 12 5.54 -0.32 33.84
N ALA A 13 5.33 -0.52 35.15
CA ALA A 13 5.87 0.34 36.20
C ALA A 13 6.72 -0.50 37.15
N LEU A 14 8.00 -0.17 37.28
CA LEU A 14 8.87 -0.73 38.31
C LEU A 14 8.83 0.19 39.53
N VAL A 15 8.25 -0.31 40.62
CA VAL A 15 8.14 0.39 41.90
C VAL A 15 9.10 -0.26 42.90
N VAL A 16 9.98 0.56 43.48
CA VAL A 16 10.94 0.15 44.49
C VAL A 16 10.60 0.85 45.80
N ASN A 17 10.30 0.06 46.82
CA ASN A 17 10.09 0.53 48.19
C ASN A 17 11.29 0.11 49.03
N ALA A 18 11.89 1.06 49.74
CA ALA A 18 13.01 0.81 50.64
C ALA A 18 12.67 1.36 52.02
N THR A 19 12.74 0.49 53.04
CA THR A 19 12.53 0.87 54.44
C THR A 19 13.86 0.81 55.18
N ASP A 20 14.23 1.91 55.84
CA ASP A 20 15.45 1.96 56.66
C ASP A 20 15.26 1.26 58.02
N SER A 21 16.34 1.14 58.80
CA SER A 21 16.30 0.52 60.13
C SER A 21 15.51 1.32 61.17
N SER A 22 15.20 2.59 60.88
CA SER A 22 14.37 3.46 61.72
C SER A 22 12.89 3.39 61.33
N GLY A 23 12.53 2.62 60.31
CA GLY A 23 11.16 2.44 59.83
C GLY A 23 10.69 3.48 58.81
N ASN A 24 11.57 4.36 58.30
CA ASN A 24 11.20 5.29 57.23
C ASN A 24 11.18 4.55 55.89
N THR A 25 10.11 4.69 55.12
CA THR A 25 10.00 4.12 53.78
C THR A 25 10.10 5.19 52.71
N GLY A 26 11.02 5.00 51.76
CA GLY A 26 11.08 5.73 50.50
C GLY A 26 10.53 4.90 49.34
N THR A 27 9.84 5.55 48.41
CA THR A 27 9.33 4.93 47.18
C THR A 27 9.94 5.62 45.97
N HIS A 28 10.41 4.83 45.00
CA HIS A 28 10.80 5.31 43.69
C HIS A 28 10.11 4.50 42.61
N SER A 29 9.74 5.13 41.51
CA SER A 29 9.06 4.48 40.39
C SER A 29 9.64 4.89 39.06
N MET A 30 9.80 3.93 38.16
CA MET A 30 10.10 4.17 36.74
C MET A 30 9.03 3.54 35.85
N LEU A 31 8.77 4.16 34.71
CA LEU A 31 7.92 3.61 33.66
C LEU A 31 8.80 3.12 32.51
N PHE A 32 8.46 1.98 31.94
CA PHE A 32 9.12 1.44 30.74
C PHE A 32 8.12 0.69 29.88
N VAL A 33 8.49 0.46 28.61
CA VAL A 33 7.69 -0.29 27.64
C VAL A 33 8.48 -1.51 27.23
N VAL A 34 7.81 -2.66 27.16
CA VAL A 34 8.36 -3.87 26.56
C VAL A 34 7.84 -3.94 25.12
N GLU A 35 8.76 -3.84 24.18
CA GLU A 35 8.51 -3.92 22.74
C GLU A 35 9.04 -5.25 22.17
N PRO A 36 8.55 -5.68 21.00
CA PRO A 36 7.45 -5.11 20.21
C PRO A 36 6.04 -5.49 20.73
N PRO A 37 4.97 -4.76 20.36
CA PRO A 37 3.59 -5.13 20.70
C PRO A 37 3.16 -6.45 20.07
N PHE A 38 2.21 -7.16 20.68
CA PHE A 38 1.68 -8.43 20.14
C PHE A 38 0.57 -8.15 19.12
N GLY A 39 0.64 -8.78 17.94
CA GLY A 39 -0.26 -8.61 16.81
C GLY A 39 0.47 -8.18 15.53
N GLY A 40 -0.25 -8.02 14.43
CA GLY A 40 0.28 -7.42 13.20
C GLY A 40 0.02 -5.94 13.19
N PHE A 41 1.09 -5.16 13.09
CA PHE A 41 1.03 -3.70 12.96
C PHE A 41 1.72 -3.35 11.65
N PHE A 42 0.97 -3.31 10.55
CA PHE A 42 1.53 -3.23 9.22
C PHE A 42 1.60 -1.78 8.70
N GLU A 43 2.64 -1.51 7.93
CA GLU A 43 2.77 -0.30 7.13
C GLU A 43 3.32 -0.68 5.75
N ILE A 44 2.61 -0.31 4.68
CA ILE A 44 3.11 -0.50 3.31
C ILE A 44 4.11 0.62 3.02
N THR A 45 5.36 0.24 2.75
CA THR A 45 6.45 1.20 2.55
C THR A 45 6.75 1.43 1.08
N GLU A 46 6.46 0.45 0.21
CA GLU A 46 6.71 0.57 -1.22
C GLU A 46 5.72 -0.28 -2.02
N VAL A 47 5.25 0.26 -3.15
CA VAL A 47 4.47 -0.50 -4.13
C VAL A 47 5.03 -0.22 -5.52
N VAL A 48 5.44 -1.29 -6.20
CA VAL A 48 6.02 -1.23 -7.54
C VAL A 48 5.13 -2.00 -8.51
N LYS A 49 4.63 -1.30 -9.53
CA LYS A 49 3.94 -1.95 -10.65
C LYS A 49 4.92 -2.65 -11.57
N LEU A 50 4.64 -3.92 -11.88
CA LEU A 50 5.39 -4.70 -12.83
C LEU A 50 4.69 -4.71 -14.20
N GLY A 51 5.43 -4.28 -15.22
CA GLY A 51 4.96 -4.21 -16.59
C GLY A 51 4.19 -2.93 -16.92
N THR A 52 3.95 -2.73 -18.22
CA THR A 52 3.34 -1.52 -18.78
C THR A 52 1.84 -1.68 -19.05
N GLY A 53 1.22 -2.75 -18.55
CA GLY A 53 -0.17 -3.07 -18.85
C GLY A 53 -1.13 -1.95 -18.47
N GLY A 54 -2.04 -1.59 -19.38
CA GLY A 54 -3.09 -0.59 -19.17
C GLY A 54 -4.37 -1.19 -18.58
N PRO A 55 -5.45 -0.39 -18.46
CA PRO A 55 -6.76 -0.92 -18.08
C PRO A 55 -7.18 -2.09 -18.98
N GLY A 56 -7.68 -3.18 -18.41
CA GLY A 56 -8.06 -4.36 -19.17
C GLY A 56 -6.94 -5.39 -19.38
N GLU A 57 -5.70 -5.05 -19.03
CA GLU A 57 -4.54 -5.93 -19.24
C GLU A 57 -4.04 -6.53 -17.92
N PRO A 58 -3.40 -7.71 -17.95
CA PRO A 58 -2.82 -8.33 -16.76
C PRO A 58 -1.53 -7.63 -16.31
N GLY A 59 -1.18 -7.82 -15.05
CA GLY A 59 0.08 -7.34 -14.49
C GLY A 59 0.36 -7.92 -13.11
N ALA A 60 1.23 -7.25 -12.36
CA ALA A 60 1.49 -7.57 -10.97
C ALA A 60 1.97 -6.34 -10.19
N LEU A 61 1.85 -6.39 -8.87
CA LEU A 61 2.46 -5.47 -7.92
C LEU A 61 3.49 -6.22 -7.09
N ASP A 62 4.69 -5.67 -6.94
CA ASP A 62 5.58 -5.99 -5.83
C ASP A 62 5.29 -5.00 -4.69
N ILE A 63 4.89 -5.50 -3.54
CA ILE A 63 4.45 -4.73 -2.38
C ILE A 63 5.42 -5.03 -1.24
N THR A 64 6.12 -4.01 -0.76
CA THR A 64 6.97 -4.07 0.42
C THR A 64 6.23 -3.49 1.61
N LEU A 65 6.26 -4.19 2.73
CA LEU A 65 5.60 -3.78 3.95
C LEU A 65 6.42 -4.14 5.18
N GLU A 66 6.21 -3.37 6.23
CA GLU A 66 6.86 -3.51 7.53
C GLU A 66 5.83 -3.91 8.58
N ASN A 67 6.18 -4.85 9.46
CA ASN A 67 5.41 -5.24 10.61
C ASN A 67 6.13 -4.81 11.89
N ALA A 68 5.53 -3.89 12.65
CA ALA A 68 6.06 -3.43 13.93
C ALA A 68 5.70 -4.34 15.12
N GLY A 69 4.91 -5.40 14.90
CA GLY A 69 4.46 -6.31 15.95
C GLY A 69 5.12 -7.69 15.95
N GLN A 70 4.90 -8.42 17.04
CA GLN A 70 5.30 -9.83 17.21
C GLN A 70 4.11 -10.76 17.32
N GLY A 71 4.39 -12.06 17.35
CA GLY A 71 3.39 -13.11 17.31
C GLY A 71 3.06 -13.48 15.87
N GLU A 72 2.57 -14.71 15.70
CA GLU A 72 2.14 -15.18 14.40
C GLU A 72 0.95 -14.34 13.93
N THR A 73 1.13 -13.62 12.83
CA THR A 73 0.05 -12.87 12.18
C THR A 73 -0.08 -13.34 10.74
N ILE A 74 -1.31 -13.71 10.38
CA ILE A 74 -1.66 -14.17 9.04
C ILE A 74 -2.42 -13.05 8.34
N PHE A 75 -2.04 -12.77 7.09
CA PHE A 75 -2.66 -11.73 6.27
C PHE A 75 -2.62 -12.12 4.79
N ARG A 76 -3.38 -11.39 3.97
CA ARG A 76 -3.29 -11.45 2.50
C ARG A 76 -3.33 -10.04 1.92
N LEU A 77 -2.76 -9.88 0.73
CA LEU A 77 -2.76 -8.63 -0.01
C LEU A 77 -3.81 -8.70 -1.11
N CYS A 78 -4.60 -7.65 -1.25
CA CYS A 78 -5.69 -7.58 -2.20
C CYS A 78 -5.62 -6.30 -3.04
N TYR A 79 -6.00 -6.43 -4.30
CA TYR A 79 -6.30 -5.35 -5.23
C TYR A 79 -7.71 -5.60 -5.76
N LEU A 80 -8.65 -4.70 -5.45
CA LEU A 80 -10.07 -4.91 -5.70
C LEU A 80 -10.54 -6.25 -5.10
N GLU A 81 -11.02 -7.19 -5.93
CA GLU A 81 -11.48 -8.52 -5.52
C GLU A 81 -10.41 -9.61 -5.64
N GLU A 82 -9.24 -9.29 -6.21
CA GLU A 82 -8.14 -10.23 -6.39
C GLU A 82 -7.21 -10.19 -5.18
N CYS A 83 -6.99 -11.35 -4.55
CA CYS A 83 -6.13 -11.47 -3.38
C CYS A 83 -5.06 -12.54 -3.56
N THR A 84 -3.94 -12.38 -2.87
CA THR A 84 -2.93 -13.42 -2.73
C THR A 84 -3.44 -14.60 -1.90
N SER A 85 -2.67 -15.69 -1.89
CA SER A 85 -2.73 -16.65 -0.79
C SER A 85 -2.37 -15.98 0.53
N GLU A 86 -2.78 -16.59 1.64
CA GLU A 86 -2.38 -16.16 2.97
C GLU A 86 -0.86 -16.28 3.15
N PHE A 87 -0.30 -15.29 3.82
CA PHE A 87 1.10 -15.22 4.23
C PHE A 87 1.20 -15.14 5.75
N ILE A 88 2.33 -15.61 6.28
CA ILE A 88 2.70 -15.39 7.68
C ILE A 88 3.68 -14.23 7.71
N ALA A 89 3.37 -13.21 8.51
CA ALA A 89 4.19 -12.02 8.62
C ALA A 89 5.54 -12.28 9.29
N VAL A 90 6.56 -11.58 8.82
CA VAL A 90 7.83 -11.47 9.54
C VAL A 90 7.59 -10.66 10.81
N GLN A 91 8.03 -11.18 11.96
CA GLN A 91 7.83 -10.54 13.25
C GLN A 91 8.90 -9.46 13.50
N ALA A 92 8.52 -8.39 14.18
CA ALA A 92 9.45 -7.41 14.71
C ALA A 92 10.36 -8.03 15.79
N THR A 93 11.54 -7.45 15.93
CA THR A 93 12.47 -7.73 17.03
C THR A 93 12.76 -6.43 17.79
N PRO A 94 13.49 -6.48 18.93
CA PRO A 94 13.98 -5.26 19.56
C PRO A 94 14.90 -4.40 18.67
N ASP A 95 15.43 -4.97 17.58
CA ASP A 95 16.34 -4.28 16.66
C ASP A 95 15.60 -3.57 15.51
N GLY A 96 14.30 -3.84 15.30
CA GLY A 96 13.50 -3.19 14.27
C GLY A 96 12.28 -3.98 13.80
N PRO A 97 11.49 -3.39 12.88
CA PRO A 97 10.32 -4.04 12.31
C PRO A 97 10.70 -5.20 11.39
N GLY A 98 9.77 -6.15 11.23
CA GLY A 98 9.89 -7.21 10.23
C GLY A 98 9.57 -6.66 8.84
N ASN A 99 10.56 -6.60 7.95
CA ASN A 99 10.37 -6.15 6.57
C ASN A 99 10.19 -7.33 5.62
N MET A 100 9.22 -7.24 4.70
CA MET A 100 8.96 -8.27 3.69
C MET A 100 8.37 -7.70 2.41
N THR A 101 8.68 -8.37 1.29
CA THR A 101 8.13 -8.04 -0.03
C THR A 101 7.38 -9.24 -0.59
N HIS A 102 6.16 -9.00 -1.08
CA HIS A 102 5.31 -10.00 -1.71
C HIS A 102 4.80 -9.54 -3.06
N ARG A 103 4.53 -10.51 -3.94
CA ARG A 103 3.97 -10.27 -5.27
C ARG A 103 2.47 -10.56 -5.28
N LEU A 104 1.69 -9.58 -5.71
CA LEU A 104 0.28 -9.72 -6.04
C LEU A 104 0.11 -9.73 -7.55
N SER A 105 -0.33 -10.84 -8.11
CA SER A 105 -0.73 -10.92 -9.52
C SER A 105 -2.08 -10.26 -9.72
N VAL A 106 -2.25 -9.54 -10.83
CA VAL A 106 -3.49 -8.87 -11.21
C VAL A 106 -3.89 -9.36 -12.59
N SER A 107 -5.10 -9.91 -12.70
CA SER A 107 -5.61 -10.43 -13.97
C SER A 107 -6.04 -9.33 -14.93
N GLU A 108 -6.62 -8.25 -14.40
CA GLU A 108 -7.11 -7.11 -15.16
C GLU A 108 -6.97 -5.81 -14.37
N TRP A 109 -6.25 -4.82 -14.90
CA TRP A 109 -6.19 -3.50 -14.27
C TRP A 109 -7.50 -2.73 -14.43
N ALA A 110 -8.00 -2.15 -13.34
CA ALA A 110 -9.01 -1.10 -13.42
C ALA A 110 -8.37 0.26 -13.72
N ALA A 111 -9.08 1.11 -14.43
CA ALA A 111 -8.65 2.50 -14.64
C ALA A 111 -8.82 3.32 -13.35
N GLY A 112 -7.83 4.15 -13.03
CA GLY A 112 -7.84 5.02 -11.86
C GLY A 112 -6.71 4.73 -10.87
N GLU A 113 -6.88 5.20 -9.64
CA GLU A 113 -5.93 5.01 -8.55
C GLU A 113 -5.85 3.54 -8.13
N VAL A 114 -4.63 3.07 -7.85
CA VAL A 114 -4.40 1.73 -7.32
C VAL A 114 -4.47 1.80 -5.80
N ILE A 115 -5.38 1.04 -5.21
CA ILE A 115 -5.51 0.88 -3.76
C ILE A 115 -5.18 -0.56 -3.44
N VAL A 116 -4.23 -0.76 -2.53
CA VAL A 116 -3.87 -2.08 -1.99
C VAL A 116 -4.54 -2.22 -0.64
N ARG A 117 -5.14 -3.37 -0.38
CA ARG A 117 -5.76 -3.68 0.91
C ARG A 117 -5.06 -4.86 1.56
N ILE A 118 -4.77 -4.72 2.84
CA ILE A 118 -4.33 -5.81 3.71
C ILE A 118 -5.58 -6.38 4.37
N GLU A 119 -5.79 -7.68 4.27
CA GLU A 119 -6.88 -8.37 4.96
C GLU A 119 -6.32 -9.37 5.98
N PHE A 120 -6.90 -9.36 7.17
CA PHE A 120 -6.51 -10.21 8.29
C PHE A 120 -7.51 -11.35 8.50
N THR A 121 -7.12 -12.36 9.30
CA THR A 121 -7.95 -13.54 9.59
C THR A 121 -9.22 -13.25 10.38
N ASP A 122 -9.31 -12.11 11.05
CA ASP A 122 -10.50 -11.64 11.76
C ASP A 122 -11.48 -10.88 10.85
N ASN A 123 -11.25 -10.88 9.53
CA ASN A 123 -11.97 -10.12 8.50
C ASN A 123 -11.87 -8.60 8.67
N THR A 124 -10.96 -8.11 9.50
CA THR A 124 -10.59 -6.69 9.44
C THR A 124 -9.71 -6.43 8.23
N SER A 125 -9.69 -5.19 7.78
CA SER A 125 -8.85 -4.79 6.66
C SER A 125 -8.38 -3.35 6.79
N GLU A 126 -7.22 -3.10 6.20
CA GLU A 126 -6.59 -1.79 6.14
C GLU A 126 -6.30 -1.46 4.67
N GLU A 127 -6.72 -0.28 4.24
CA GLU A 127 -6.51 0.19 2.87
C GLU A 127 -5.32 1.15 2.80
N PHE A 128 -4.55 0.99 1.74
CA PHE A 128 -3.40 1.82 1.40
C PHE A 128 -3.57 2.42 0.02
N PHE A 129 -3.68 3.74 -0.01
CA PHE A 129 -3.72 4.52 -1.24
C PHE A 129 -2.30 4.62 -1.80
N THR A 130 -2.05 3.93 -2.91
CA THR A 130 -0.75 4.03 -3.58
C THR A 130 -0.67 5.32 -4.37
N GLU A 131 0.54 5.76 -4.72
CA GLU A 131 0.75 6.87 -5.66
C GLU A 131 0.62 6.45 -7.13
N LEU A 132 0.19 5.21 -7.40
CA LEU A 132 0.07 4.65 -8.75
C LEU A 132 -1.32 4.93 -9.33
N THR A 133 -1.34 5.36 -10.59
CA THR A 133 -2.58 5.53 -11.37
C THR A 133 -2.50 4.76 -12.68
N ILE A 134 -3.51 3.96 -12.98
CA ILE A 134 -3.64 3.24 -14.24
C ILE A 134 -4.51 4.05 -15.20
N SER A 135 -3.92 4.51 -16.28
CA SER A 135 -4.61 5.24 -17.35
C SER A 135 -4.54 4.48 -18.65
N SER A 136 -5.57 4.61 -19.48
CA SER A 136 -5.50 4.15 -20.87
C SER A 136 -4.46 4.98 -21.63
N GLU A 137 -3.39 4.34 -22.09
CA GLU A 137 -2.49 4.95 -23.07
C GLU A 137 -3.22 4.98 -24.43
N MET A 138 -3.49 6.18 -24.96
CA MET A 138 -4.02 6.30 -26.32
C MET A 138 -2.97 5.85 -27.32
N THR A 139 -3.25 4.77 -28.05
CA THR A 139 -2.36 4.32 -29.13
C THR A 139 -2.28 5.39 -30.24
N PRO A 140 -1.15 5.50 -30.96
CA PRO A 140 -1.01 6.42 -32.09
C PRO A 140 -2.11 6.24 -33.16
N LEU A 141 -2.58 5.00 -33.35
CA LEU A 141 -3.71 4.69 -34.25
C LEU A 141 -5.01 5.34 -33.77
N MET A 142 -5.28 5.30 -32.46
CA MET A 142 -6.48 5.90 -31.87
C MET A 142 -6.46 7.42 -32.03
N TRP A 143 -5.30 8.05 -31.87
CA TRP A 143 -5.10 9.47 -32.19
C TRP A 143 -5.38 9.78 -33.65
N ILE A 144 -4.84 8.97 -34.58
CA ILE A 144 -5.08 9.13 -36.02
C ILE A 144 -6.57 9.05 -36.33
N LEU A 145 -7.28 8.06 -35.77
CA LEU A 145 -8.73 7.91 -35.98
C LEU A 145 -9.54 9.09 -35.44
N LEU A 146 -9.10 9.73 -34.35
CA LEU A 146 -9.76 10.92 -33.81
C LEU A 146 -9.52 12.17 -34.68
N ILE A 147 -8.32 12.37 -35.22
CA ILE A 147 -7.98 13.56 -36.01
C ILE A 147 -8.38 13.47 -37.50
N LEU A 148 -8.44 12.26 -38.07
CA LEU A 148 -8.73 12.03 -39.48
C LEU A 148 -10.07 12.64 -39.95
N PRO A 149 -11.22 12.42 -39.28
CA PRO A 149 -12.49 13.01 -39.72
C PRO A 149 -12.49 14.54 -39.62
N ILE A 150 -11.83 15.11 -38.61
CA ILE A 150 -11.68 16.56 -38.46
C ILE A 150 -10.86 17.14 -39.61
N ALA A 151 -9.74 16.50 -39.95
CA ALA A 151 -8.89 16.91 -41.06
C ALA A 151 -9.61 16.81 -42.41
N ILE A 152 -10.35 15.72 -42.66
CA ILE A 152 -11.15 15.55 -43.89
C ILE A 152 -12.23 16.63 -43.98
N GLY A 153 -12.95 16.89 -42.88
CA GLY A 153 -13.96 17.96 -42.83
C GLY A 153 -13.39 19.33 -43.12
N PHE A 154 -12.21 19.63 -42.56
CA PHE A 154 -11.50 20.89 -42.81
C PHE A 154 -11.05 21.03 -44.28
N ILE A 155 -10.53 19.95 -44.88
CA ILE A 155 -10.14 19.93 -46.30
C ILE A 155 -11.36 20.12 -47.21
N ALA A 156 -12.49 19.47 -46.91
CA ALA A 156 -13.73 19.63 -47.68
C ALA A 156 -14.26 21.06 -47.61
N LEU A 157 -14.24 21.69 -46.43
CA LEU A 157 -14.61 23.10 -46.26
C LEU A 157 -13.71 24.04 -47.05
N LEU A 158 -12.40 23.81 -47.07
CA LEU A 158 -11.46 24.59 -47.88
C LEU A 158 -11.73 24.45 -49.38
N ARG A 159 -12.07 23.25 -49.86
CA ARG A 159 -12.44 23.04 -51.27
C ARG A 159 -13.73 23.77 -51.64
N LEU A 160 -14.77 23.66 -50.81
CA LEU A 160 -16.04 24.37 -51.04
C LEU A 160 -15.85 25.89 -51.03
N LYS A 161 -15.01 26.42 -50.15
CA LYS A 161 -14.68 27.86 -50.15
C LYS A 161 -14.02 28.28 -51.47
N LYS A 162 -13.05 27.48 -51.95
CA LYS A 162 -12.34 27.78 -53.21
C LYS A 162 -13.26 27.71 -54.43
N GLU A 163 -14.17 26.74 -54.50
CA GLU A 163 -15.15 26.64 -55.59
C GLU A 163 -16.14 27.81 -55.59
N ARG A 164 -16.53 28.31 -54.42
CA ARG A 164 -17.38 29.49 -54.30
C ARG A 164 -16.71 30.77 -54.79
N GLU A 165 -15.42 30.95 -54.48
CA GLU A 165 -14.63 32.10 -54.96
C GLU A 165 -14.40 32.07 -56.48
N TYR A 166 -14.41 30.89 -57.12
CA TYR A 166 -14.22 30.74 -58.57
C TYR A 166 -15.53 30.79 -59.38
N GLY A 167 -16.69 30.59 -58.74
CA GLY A 167 -18.01 30.65 -59.37
C GLY A 167 -18.65 32.04 -59.41
N GLU A 168 -18.04 33.05 -58.78
CA GLU A 168 -18.48 34.45 -58.75
C GLU A 168 -17.67 35.37 -59.71
N ALA A 169 -16.84 34.80 -60.60
CA ALA A 169 -16.09 35.50 -61.64
C ALA A 169 -16.62 35.16 -63.04
#